data_AF-A0A5E3X664-F1
#
_entry.id   AF-A0A5E3X664-F1
#
_cell.length_a   1.000
_cell.length_b   1.000
_cell.length_c   1.000
_cell.angle_alpha   90.00
_cell.angle_beta   90.00
_cell.angle_gamma   90.00
#
_symmetry.space_group_name_H-M   'P 1'
#
loop_
_entity.id
_entity.type
_entity.pdbx_description
1 polymer ?
#
loop_
_entity_poly.entity_id
_entity_poly.type
_entity_poly.pdbx_seq_one_letter_code
_entity_poly.pdbx_strand_id
1 'polypeptide(L)'
;MISAILNTEVLSRAHALFASARKHTVQGLSRLLPSTLQRTHLAHLVDLDLFVACANHLRGEFNAPQLQSLSMRSDAAQLSECPVPVTFLVSIFNNSPLLNEIHIRRCVNTTTIAELKPRDDHNRRALSIIEVACHNEDLVSVLNNYFNVKESSNVTIELYSIAHIQSALSQSVDLVGVQRKAASSFEIRYGNEIVLREGEHVREQFFALRISFPKRFTVMFRMGERHMKWTWKAFVDNFPCDQIRHLTTTNRTDDSSASIRVHPHDLLAALSGLRSLTISDRQHIQFLSAVPLIAPITNLTVNLPHGTNLGDLVPIWHWLRDRATSPISMTLTLSGNFNGLFIYRDYHYMEAPIIAALNMYAHVVDERTANKDARRSRVDT
;
A
#
# COMPACT_ATOMS: atom_id res chain seq x y z
N MET A 1 -29.84 -11.51 11.23
CA MET A 1 -29.39 -10.84 12.48
C MET A 1 -28.69 -11.92 13.31
N ILE A 2 -27.36 -12.04 13.22
CA ILE A 2 -26.63 -12.95 14.10
C ILE A 2 -26.29 -12.12 15.33
N SER A 3 -27.07 -12.30 16.39
CA SER A 3 -26.68 -11.88 17.73
C SER A 3 -25.35 -12.57 18.03
N ALA A 4 -24.27 -11.80 18.18
CA ALA A 4 -23.01 -12.34 18.67
C ALA A 4 -23.30 -13.05 20.00
N ILE A 5 -22.84 -14.30 20.13
CA ILE A 5 -22.96 -15.04 21.38
C ILE A 5 -22.04 -14.34 22.39
N LEU A 6 -22.62 -13.55 23.28
CA LEU A 6 -21.92 -12.77 24.32
C LEU A 6 -21.80 -13.54 25.64
N ASN A 7 -22.13 -14.84 25.65
CA ASN A 7 -21.95 -15.66 26.84
C ASN A 7 -20.44 -15.88 27.06
N THR A 8 -19.94 -15.42 28.21
CA THR A 8 -18.54 -15.55 28.64
C THR A 8 -18.06 -17.00 28.66
N GLU A 9 -18.93 -17.96 29.00
CA GLU A 9 -18.60 -19.39 28.99
C GLU A 9 -18.42 -19.96 27.58
N VAL A 10 -19.16 -19.43 26.60
CA VAL A 10 -18.99 -19.84 25.21
C VAL A 10 -17.72 -19.21 24.64
N LEU A 11 -17.46 -17.95 24.97
CA LEU A 11 -16.26 -17.24 24.55
C LEU A 11 -14.98 -17.83 25.16
N SER A 12 -14.99 -18.24 26.43
CA SER A 12 -13.82 -18.86 27.07
C SER A 12 -13.41 -20.19 26.43
N ARG A 13 -14.36 -20.87 25.77
CA ARG A 13 -14.16 -22.12 25.02
C ARG A 13 -13.95 -21.90 23.52
N ALA A 14 -14.03 -20.66 23.04
CA ALA A 14 -13.90 -20.36 21.62
C ALA A 14 -12.45 -20.54 21.16
N HIS A 15 -12.27 -21.28 20.06
CA HIS A 15 -10.98 -21.38 19.39
C HIS A 15 -10.68 -20.20 18.47
N ALA A 16 -11.73 -19.53 17.98
CA ALA A 16 -11.59 -18.41 17.09
C ALA A 16 -12.69 -17.38 17.32
N LEU A 17 -12.36 -16.09 17.15
CA LEU A 17 -13.30 -14.99 17.27
C LEU A 17 -13.22 -14.10 16.02
N PHE A 18 -14.36 -13.93 15.36
CA PHE A 18 -14.47 -13.16 14.13
C PHE A 18 -15.53 -12.07 14.28
N ALA A 19 -15.13 -10.83 14.02
CA ALA A 19 -16.03 -9.69 13.90
C ALA A 19 -15.73 -8.95 12.59
N SER A 20 -16.70 -8.93 11.68
CA SER A 20 -16.54 -8.31 10.36
C SER A 20 -17.58 -7.21 10.16
N ALA A 21 -17.13 -6.03 9.71
CA ALA A 21 -17.99 -5.07 9.06
C ALA A 21 -17.86 -5.27 7.53
N ARG A 22 -18.93 -5.72 6.88
CA ARG A 22 -19.03 -5.69 5.41
C ARG A 22 -19.37 -4.27 4.95
N LYS A 23 -18.74 -3.84 3.84
CA LYS A 23 -18.60 -2.49 3.25
C LYS A 23 -19.76 -1.48 3.32
N HIS A 24 -20.97 -1.81 3.74
CA HIS A 24 -22.11 -0.88 3.80
C HIS A 24 -23.02 -1.04 5.02
N THR A 25 -22.63 -1.86 5.98
CA THR A 25 -23.35 -1.98 7.25
C THR A 25 -22.34 -1.82 8.37
N VAL A 26 -22.47 -0.75 9.16
CA VAL A 26 -21.78 -0.56 10.44
C VAL A 26 -22.38 -1.55 11.44
N GLN A 27 -22.28 -2.85 11.15
CA GLN A 27 -22.38 -3.90 12.15
C GLN A 27 -21.01 -3.99 12.80
N GLY A 28 -20.64 -2.92 13.50
CA GLY A 28 -19.51 -2.94 14.41
C GLY A 28 -19.77 -3.95 15.52
N LEU A 29 -18.71 -4.28 16.25
CA LEU A 29 -18.78 -5.03 17.50
C LEU A 29 -20.00 -4.64 18.34
N SER A 30 -20.72 -5.63 18.86
CA SER A 30 -21.70 -5.38 19.92
C SER A 30 -21.04 -4.52 21.00
N ARG A 31 -21.73 -3.48 21.49
CA ARG A 31 -21.23 -2.58 22.54
C ARG A 31 -20.74 -3.32 23.79
N LEU A 32 -21.18 -4.57 23.98
CA LEU A 32 -20.82 -5.43 25.10
C LEU A 32 -19.53 -6.23 24.87
N LEU A 33 -19.10 -6.47 23.62
CA LEU A 33 -17.90 -7.30 23.38
C LEU A 33 -16.61 -6.74 24.02
N PRO A 34 -16.32 -5.43 24.00
CA PRO A 34 -15.14 -4.87 24.67
C PRO A 34 -15.03 -5.28 26.15
N SER A 35 -16.14 -5.15 26.90
CA SER A 35 -16.16 -5.53 28.32
C SER A 35 -16.13 -7.05 28.51
N THR A 36 -16.68 -7.83 27.58
CA THR A 36 -16.62 -9.29 27.62
C THR A 36 -15.21 -9.82 27.35
N LEU A 37 -14.48 -9.27 26.37
CA LEU A 37 -13.09 -9.67 26.06
C LEU A 37 -12.13 -9.38 27.22
N GLN A 38 -12.38 -8.29 27.96
CA GLN A 38 -11.57 -7.93 29.13
C GLN A 38 -11.78 -8.85 30.33
N ARG A 39 -13.01 -9.34 30.53
CA ARG A 39 -13.39 -10.11 31.72
C ARG A 39 -13.22 -11.61 31.56
N THR A 40 -13.02 -12.08 30.33
CA THR A 40 -12.99 -13.51 30.01
C THR A 40 -11.56 -13.97 29.80
N HIS A 41 -11.15 -15.01 30.52
CA HIS A 41 -9.91 -15.72 30.22
C HIS A 41 -10.14 -16.61 28.98
N LEU A 42 -9.50 -16.28 27.87
CA LEU A 42 -9.70 -16.92 26.56
C LEU A 42 -8.66 -18.03 26.37
N ALA A 43 -8.72 -19.06 27.21
CA ALA A 43 -7.70 -20.10 27.34
C ALA A 43 -7.45 -20.91 26.06
N HIS A 44 -8.45 -21.00 25.18
CA HIS A 44 -8.43 -21.83 23.97
C HIS A 44 -8.37 -21.04 22.67
N LEU A 45 -8.36 -19.71 22.75
CA LEU A 45 -8.41 -18.84 21.57
C LEU A 45 -7.07 -18.89 20.83
N VAL A 46 -7.13 -19.31 19.56
CA VAL A 46 -5.99 -19.40 18.64
C VAL A 46 -6.02 -18.26 17.62
N ASP A 47 -7.20 -17.93 17.10
CA ASP A 47 -7.37 -16.93 16.04
C ASP A 47 -8.32 -15.79 16.44
N LEU A 48 -7.87 -14.56 16.23
CA LEU A 48 -8.67 -13.36 16.49
C LEU A 48 -8.68 -12.47 15.25
N ASP A 49 -9.83 -12.26 14.61
CA ASP A 49 -10.02 -11.23 13.57
C ASP A 49 -11.16 -10.30 13.96
N LEU A 50 -10.82 -9.08 14.36
CA LEU A 50 -11.77 -8.07 14.82
C LEU A 50 -11.77 -6.83 13.95
N PHE A 51 -12.95 -6.44 13.49
CA PHE A 51 -13.25 -5.06 13.12
C PHE A 51 -13.75 -4.29 14.34
N VAL A 52 -12.98 -3.30 14.78
CA VAL A 52 -13.30 -2.42 15.90
C VAL A 52 -13.65 -1.05 15.32
N ALA A 53 -14.92 -0.65 15.40
CA ALA A 53 -15.34 0.69 14.98
C ALA A 53 -14.75 1.76 15.90
N CYS A 54 -14.46 2.96 15.39
CA CYS A 54 -13.94 4.09 16.19
C CYS A 54 -14.72 4.38 17.47
N ALA A 55 -16.05 4.21 17.43
CA ALA A 55 -16.92 4.46 18.58
C ALA A 55 -16.78 3.41 19.72
N ASN A 56 -16.16 2.26 19.45
CA ASN A 56 -16.09 1.11 20.36
C ASN A 56 -14.66 0.91 20.87
N HIS A 57 -14.23 1.70 21.84
CA HIS A 57 -12.88 1.59 22.38
C HIS A 57 -12.66 0.26 23.14
N LEU A 58 -11.57 -0.43 22.81
CA LEU A 58 -11.05 -1.53 23.64
C LEU A 58 -10.10 -0.93 24.68
N ARG A 59 -10.18 -1.36 25.94
CA ARG A 59 -9.28 -0.92 27.02
C ARG A 59 -8.90 -2.10 27.91
N GLY A 60 -8.05 -1.89 28.91
CA GLY A 60 -7.71 -2.91 29.90
C GLY A 60 -6.75 -3.98 29.37
N GLU A 61 -6.84 -5.17 29.96
CA GLU A 61 -6.00 -6.31 29.62
C GLU A 61 -6.75 -7.34 28.76
N PHE A 62 -6.00 -8.02 27.90
CA PHE A 62 -6.48 -9.13 27.11
C PHE A 62 -5.67 -10.39 27.43
N ASN A 63 -6.34 -11.48 27.79
CA ASN A 63 -5.68 -12.71 28.20
C ASN A 63 -6.11 -13.89 27.32
N ALA A 64 -5.24 -14.25 26.36
CA ALA A 64 -5.42 -15.36 25.44
C ALA A 64 -4.08 -16.10 25.22
N PRO A 65 -3.70 -17.02 26.13
CA PRO A 65 -2.37 -17.62 26.13
C PRO A 65 -2.06 -18.50 24.92
N GLN A 66 -3.10 -19.00 24.24
CA GLN A 66 -2.97 -19.85 23.06
C GLN A 66 -3.05 -19.08 21.73
N LEU A 67 -3.14 -17.75 21.77
CA LEU A 67 -3.34 -16.95 20.58
C LEU A 67 -2.12 -17.03 19.66
N GLN A 68 -2.35 -17.40 18.39
CA GLN A 68 -1.35 -17.55 17.35
C GLN A 68 -1.50 -16.49 16.25
N SER A 69 -2.74 -16.11 15.90
CA SER A 69 -3.02 -15.11 14.86
C SER A 69 -3.87 -13.96 15.41
N LEU A 70 -3.37 -12.73 15.23
CA LEU A 70 -4.04 -11.49 15.64
C LEU A 70 -4.31 -10.60 14.44
N SER A 71 -5.57 -10.38 14.11
CA SER A 71 -6.03 -9.41 13.13
C SER A 71 -6.96 -8.39 13.79
N MET A 72 -6.61 -7.11 13.68
CA MET A 72 -7.43 -6.01 14.18
C MET A 72 -7.47 -4.87 13.16
N ARG A 73 -8.67 -4.47 12.78
CA ARG A 73 -8.91 -3.39 11.80
C ARG A 73 -9.96 -2.40 12.31
N SER A 74 -9.87 -1.14 11.88
CA SER A 74 -10.88 -0.12 12.18
C SER A 74 -11.20 0.73 10.94
N ASP A 75 -12.17 1.61 11.10
CA ASP A 75 -12.54 2.70 10.19
C ASP A 75 -11.89 4.06 10.53
N ALA A 76 -10.90 4.10 11.41
CA ALA A 76 -10.28 5.34 11.88
C ALA A 76 -9.56 6.10 10.77
N ALA A 77 -9.93 7.37 10.59
CA ALA A 77 -9.30 8.24 9.61
C ALA A 77 -8.00 8.87 10.13
N GLN A 78 -7.87 8.99 11.45
CA GLN A 78 -6.71 9.57 12.13
C GLN A 78 -6.36 8.83 13.42
N LEU A 79 -5.18 9.11 13.97
CA LEU A 79 -4.64 8.42 15.14
C LEU A 79 -5.53 8.52 16.38
N SER A 80 -6.13 9.70 16.63
CA SER A 80 -6.99 9.95 17.79
C SER A 80 -8.28 9.11 17.78
N GLU A 81 -8.73 8.69 16.60
CA GLU A 81 -9.94 7.88 16.39
C GLU A 81 -9.67 6.37 16.47
N CYS A 82 -8.40 5.97 16.54
CA CYS A 82 -8.04 4.57 16.69
C CYS A 82 -8.64 4.00 17.99
N PRO A 83 -9.44 2.93 17.94
CA PRO A 83 -10.19 2.47 19.09
C PRO A 83 -9.36 1.65 20.10
N VAL A 84 -8.18 1.17 19.72
CA VAL A 84 -7.35 0.28 20.56
C VAL A 84 -6.12 1.05 21.07
N PRO A 85 -5.99 1.33 22.37
CA PRO A 85 -4.79 1.95 22.91
C PRO A 85 -3.61 0.98 22.80
N VAL A 86 -2.41 1.53 22.61
CA VAL A 86 -1.17 0.75 22.50
C VAL A 86 -0.92 -0.14 23.73
N THR A 87 -1.36 0.28 24.92
CA THR A 87 -1.30 -0.50 26.17
C THR A 87 -2.10 -1.80 26.08
N PHE A 88 -3.27 -1.80 25.44
CA PHE A 88 -4.07 -3.01 25.21
C PHE A 88 -3.34 -3.97 24.27
N LEU A 89 -2.77 -3.45 23.18
CA LEU A 89 -1.98 -4.26 22.26
C LEU A 89 -0.77 -4.89 22.95
N VAL A 90 -0.06 -4.11 23.77
CA VAL A 90 1.05 -4.59 24.59
C VAL A 90 0.61 -5.69 25.57
N SER A 91 -0.59 -5.59 26.14
CA SER A 91 -1.12 -6.68 26.98
C SER A 91 -1.29 -7.98 26.19
N ILE A 92 -1.76 -7.92 24.94
CA ILE A 92 -1.85 -9.09 24.05
C ILE A 92 -0.46 -9.69 23.85
N PHE A 93 0.54 -8.85 23.54
CA PHE A 93 1.91 -9.32 23.30
C PHE A 93 2.48 -10.02 24.53
N ASN A 94 2.26 -9.50 25.72
CA ASN A 94 2.74 -10.11 26.96
C ASN A 94 2.00 -11.41 27.30
N ASN A 95 0.68 -11.47 27.07
CA ASN A 95 -0.15 -12.60 27.49
C ASN A 95 -0.28 -13.71 26.46
N SER A 96 0.18 -13.50 25.22
CA SER A 96 0.03 -14.45 24.11
C SER A 96 1.40 -14.97 23.65
N PRO A 97 2.05 -15.89 24.39
CA PRO A 97 3.41 -16.35 24.10
C PRO A 97 3.55 -17.03 22.72
N LEU A 98 2.48 -17.66 22.22
CA LEU A 98 2.45 -18.41 20.95
C LEU A 98 2.15 -17.54 19.71
N LEU A 99 2.03 -16.23 19.88
CA LEU A 99 1.69 -15.32 18.78
C LEU A 99 2.74 -15.41 17.66
N ASN A 100 2.27 -15.70 16.45
CA ASN A 100 3.10 -15.93 15.26
C ASN A 100 2.74 -14.99 14.10
N GLU A 101 1.52 -14.45 14.08
CA GLU A 101 1.01 -13.60 12.99
C GLU A 101 0.30 -12.35 13.54
N ILE A 102 0.57 -11.21 12.92
CA ILE A 102 -0.08 -9.94 13.24
C ILE A 102 -0.54 -9.23 11.97
N HIS A 103 -1.81 -8.84 11.94
CA HIS A 103 -2.45 -8.04 10.89
C HIS A 103 -3.20 -6.86 11.53
N ILE A 104 -2.53 -5.72 11.71
CA ILE A 104 -3.11 -4.52 12.34
C ILE A 104 -3.33 -3.45 11.28
N ARG A 105 -4.55 -2.91 11.19
CA ARG A 105 -4.87 -1.84 10.23
C ARG A 105 -5.68 -0.72 10.85
N ARG A 106 -5.07 0.47 10.93
CA ARG A 106 -5.65 1.73 11.46
C ARG A 106 -6.28 1.60 12.85
N CYS A 107 -5.98 0.54 13.60
CA CYS A 107 -6.74 0.20 14.79
C CYS A 107 -6.11 0.75 16.08
N VAL A 108 -4.80 1.00 16.08
CA VAL A 108 -4.02 1.24 17.29
C VAL A 108 -3.73 2.72 17.48
N ASN A 109 -4.01 3.20 18.69
CA ASN A 109 -3.75 4.54 19.17
C ASN A 109 -2.47 4.55 20.02
N THR A 110 -1.45 5.27 19.54
CA THR A 110 -0.13 5.38 20.16
C THR A 110 0.05 6.63 21.02
N THR A 111 -0.99 7.44 21.25
CA THR A 111 -0.87 8.66 22.07
C THR A 111 -0.49 8.38 23.53
N THR A 112 -0.76 7.19 24.03
CA THR A 112 -0.40 6.72 25.39
C THR A 112 0.94 6.00 25.44
N ILE A 113 1.76 6.06 24.36
CA ILE A 113 3.05 5.36 24.30
C ILE A 113 4.03 5.81 25.39
N ALA A 114 3.99 7.08 25.81
CA ALA A 114 4.86 7.61 26.85
C ALA A 114 4.64 6.95 28.22
N GLU A 115 3.48 6.32 28.44
CA GLU A 115 3.16 5.57 29.65
C GLU A 115 3.82 4.18 29.66
N LEU A 116 4.29 3.70 28.49
CA LEU A 116 4.99 2.43 28.37
C LEU A 116 6.42 2.58 28.85
N LYS A 117 6.76 1.89 29.94
CA LYS A 117 8.16 1.73 30.35
C LYS A 117 8.87 0.83 29.34
N PRO A 118 10.02 1.25 28.75
CA PRO A 118 10.85 0.34 27.99
C PRO A 118 11.23 -0.84 28.91
N ARG A 119 10.91 -2.05 28.47
CA ARG A 119 11.34 -3.28 29.15
C ARG A 119 12.58 -3.77 28.44
N ASP A 120 13.74 -3.54 29.04
CA ASP A 120 15.03 -3.95 28.47
C ASP A 120 15.26 -5.48 28.48
N ASP A 121 14.38 -6.24 29.14
CA ASP A 121 14.62 -7.65 29.51
C ASP A 121 13.74 -8.67 28.76
N HIS A 122 13.03 -8.26 27.70
CA HIS A 122 12.20 -9.18 26.93
C HIS A 122 12.97 -9.85 25.80
N ASN A 123 13.03 -11.18 25.82
CA ASN A 123 13.46 -11.99 24.68
C ASN A 123 12.49 -11.75 23.51
N ARG A 124 12.90 -10.91 22.56
CA ARG A 124 12.13 -10.61 21.35
C ARG A 124 11.82 -11.87 20.58
N ARG A 125 10.54 -12.07 20.26
CA ARG A 125 10.06 -13.26 19.54
C ARG A 125 10.04 -13.01 18.04
N ALA A 126 10.07 -14.06 17.24
CA ALA A 126 9.94 -13.88 15.80
C ALA A 126 8.51 -14.18 15.35
N LEU A 127 7.96 -13.28 14.54
CA LEU A 127 6.69 -13.48 13.86
C LEU A 127 6.93 -13.97 12.43
N SER A 128 6.10 -14.88 11.95
CA SER A 128 6.11 -15.29 10.55
C SER A 128 5.49 -14.24 9.64
N ILE A 129 4.49 -13.49 10.13
CA ILE A 129 3.79 -12.44 9.37
C ILE A 129 3.63 -11.19 10.23
N ILE A 130 4.00 -10.04 9.67
CA ILE A 130 3.79 -8.72 10.25
C ILE A 130 3.19 -7.82 9.17
N GLU A 131 1.89 -7.62 9.21
CA GLU A 131 1.19 -6.67 8.34
C GLU A 131 0.59 -5.57 9.19
N VAL A 132 1.19 -4.39 9.14
CA VAL A 132 0.84 -3.28 10.03
C VAL A 132 0.65 -2.03 9.22
N ALA A 133 -0.54 -1.45 9.33
CA ALA A 133 -0.89 -0.19 8.70
C ALA A 133 -1.31 0.80 9.79
N CYS A 134 -0.50 1.81 10.07
CA CYS A 134 -0.67 2.73 11.20
C CYS A 134 -0.51 4.20 10.82
N HIS A 135 -1.04 5.08 11.66
CA HIS A 135 -1.04 6.52 11.38
C HIS A 135 0.31 7.18 11.64
N ASN A 136 1.14 6.64 12.55
CA ASN A 136 2.49 7.11 12.80
C ASN A 136 3.49 5.95 12.96
N GLU A 137 4.77 6.29 13.00
CA GLU A 137 5.88 5.35 13.13
C GLU A 137 6.02 4.72 14.52
N ASP A 138 5.43 5.33 15.56
CA ASP A 138 5.56 4.89 16.96
C ASP A 138 5.14 3.43 17.18
N LEU A 139 4.10 2.97 16.47
CA LEU A 139 3.66 1.58 16.58
C LEU A 139 4.73 0.60 16.11
N VAL A 140 5.50 0.98 15.09
CA VAL A 140 6.61 0.18 14.58
C VAL A 140 7.70 0.04 15.63
N SER A 141 8.01 1.13 16.35
CA SER A 141 8.93 1.11 17.49
C SER A 141 8.49 0.12 18.57
N VAL A 142 7.20 0.12 18.90
CA VAL A 142 6.63 -0.83 19.88
C VAL A 142 6.78 -2.26 19.40
N LEU A 143 6.49 -2.54 18.13
CA LEU A 143 6.65 -3.88 17.56
C LEU A 143 8.11 -4.35 17.60
N ASN A 144 9.05 -3.47 17.27
CA ASN A 144 10.49 -3.78 17.30
C ASN A 144 11.01 -4.10 18.71
N ASN A 145 10.32 -3.64 19.76
CA ASN A 145 10.66 -3.96 21.14
C ASN A 145 10.18 -5.36 21.57
N TYR A 146 9.14 -5.89 20.93
CA TYR A 146 8.57 -7.21 21.26
C TYR A 146 8.98 -8.30 20.27
N PHE A 147 9.26 -7.93 19.03
CA PHE A 147 9.45 -8.85 17.94
C PHE A 147 10.71 -8.56 17.12
N ASN A 148 11.36 -9.63 16.67
CA ASN A 148 12.44 -9.60 15.71
C ASN A 148 11.91 -10.04 14.34
N VAL A 149 12.42 -9.42 13.28
CA VAL A 149 12.16 -9.83 11.90
C VAL A 149 13.20 -10.85 11.48
N LYS A 150 12.75 -12.04 11.09
CA LYS A 150 13.62 -13.10 10.52
C LYS A 150 13.56 -13.04 9.00
N GLU A 151 14.52 -13.66 8.34
CA GLU A 151 14.55 -13.75 6.87
C GLU A 151 13.35 -14.47 6.26
N SER A 152 12.72 -15.37 7.02
CA SER A 152 11.53 -16.10 6.62
C SER A 152 10.22 -15.31 6.84
N SER A 153 10.28 -14.17 7.54
CA SER A 153 9.11 -13.37 7.87
C SER A 153 8.57 -12.63 6.64
N ASN A 154 7.26 -12.58 6.47
CA ASN A 154 6.59 -11.68 5.53
C ASN A 154 6.23 -10.39 6.26
N VAL A 155 6.80 -9.26 5.85
CA VAL A 155 6.61 -7.98 6.55
C VAL A 155 6.12 -6.91 5.60
N THR A 156 5.00 -6.29 5.95
CA THR A 156 4.45 -5.13 5.27
C THR A 156 4.09 -4.06 6.30
N ILE A 157 4.74 -2.89 6.18
CA ILE A 157 4.48 -1.73 7.05
C ILE A 157 3.90 -0.61 6.18
N GLU A 158 2.68 -0.14 6.47
CA GLU A 158 2.05 1.01 5.80
C GLU A 158 1.88 2.18 6.79
N LEU A 159 2.40 3.36 6.47
CA LEU A 159 2.30 4.56 7.30
C LEU A 159 1.44 5.62 6.61
N TYR A 160 0.36 6.09 7.26
CA TYR A 160 -0.60 7.03 6.67
C TYR A 160 -0.31 8.51 6.93
N SER A 161 0.31 8.85 8.07
CA SER A 161 0.48 10.23 8.54
C SER A 161 1.90 10.46 9.06
N ILE A 162 2.88 10.12 8.24
CA ILE A 162 4.32 10.29 8.53
C ILE A 162 4.59 11.72 8.96
N ALA A 163 5.10 11.91 10.18
CA ALA A 163 5.48 13.22 10.68
C ALA A 163 6.81 13.69 10.07
N HIS A 164 7.79 12.79 10.00
CA HIS A 164 9.11 13.08 9.44
C HIS A 164 9.66 11.86 8.69
N ILE A 165 10.07 12.05 7.43
CA ILE A 165 10.46 10.92 6.56
C ILE A 165 11.69 10.17 7.08
N GLN A 166 12.65 10.89 7.66
CA GLN A 166 13.84 10.27 8.26
C GLN A 166 13.47 9.37 9.44
N SER A 167 12.53 9.81 10.30
CA SER A 167 12.06 9.02 11.44
C SER A 167 11.33 7.77 10.96
N ALA A 168 10.41 7.92 10.02
CA ALA A 168 9.71 6.80 9.40
C ALA A 168 10.68 5.79 8.79
N LEU A 169 11.70 6.22 8.04
CA LEU A 169 12.72 5.33 7.47
C LEU A 169 13.55 4.63 8.57
N SER A 170 14.00 5.37 9.59
CA SER A 170 14.76 4.77 10.69
C SER A 170 13.95 3.70 11.42
N GLN A 171 12.68 3.97 11.72
CA GLN A 171 11.81 3.06 12.47
C GLN A 171 11.36 1.84 11.65
N SER A 172 11.01 2.05 10.38
CA SER A 172 10.46 1.02 9.51
C SER A 172 11.49 0.24 8.71
N VAL A 173 12.74 0.71 8.59
CA VAL A 173 13.79 0.04 7.80
C VAL A 173 15.00 -0.25 8.68
N ASP A 174 15.62 0.78 9.25
CA ASP A 174 16.93 0.64 9.89
C ASP A 174 16.87 -0.16 11.19
N LEU A 175 15.88 0.12 12.06
CA LEU A 175 15.70 -0.59 13.33
C LEU A 175 15.33 -2.07 13.16
N VAL A 176 14.78 -2.42 12.00
CA VAL A 176 14.45 -3.80 11.63
C VAL A 176 15.70 -4.55 11.11
N GLY A 177 16.82 -3.86 10.95
CA GLY A 177 18.08 -4.42 10.44
C GLY A 177 18.13 -4.53 8.91
N VAL A 178 17.20 -3.90 8.19
CA VAL A 178 17.20 -3.86 6.72
C VAL A 178 18.01 -2.65 6.27
N GLN A 179 18.93 -2.86 5.32
CA GLN A 179 19.68 -1.75 4.74
C GLN A 179 18.85 -1.03 3.68
N ARG A 180 18.74 0.30 3.76
CA ARG A 180 18.03 1.12 2.75
C ARG A 180 18.48 0.83 1.31
N LYS A 181 19.79 0.62 1.11
CA LYS A 181 20.41 0.28 -0.19
C LYS A 181 19.99 -1.07 -0.77
N ALA A 182 19.40 -1.95 0.05
CA ALA A 182 18.92 -3.24 -0.44
C ALA A 182 17.59 -3.13 -1.20
N ALA A 183 16.89 -1.99 -1.12
CA ALA A 183 15.67 -1.78 -1.90
C ALA A 183 15.94 -1.92 -3.41
N SER A 184 15.03 -2.60 -4.10
CA SER A 184 15.19 -2.89 -5.53
C SER A 184 14.13 -2.23 -6.41
N SER A 185 12.96 -1.94 -5.83
CA SER A 185 11.84 -1.42 -6.59
C SER A 185 10.96 -0.45 -5.80
N PHE A 186 10.40 0.50 -6.55
CA PHE A 186 9.34 1.38 -6.11
C PHE A 186 8.04 1.11 -6.86
N GLU A 187 6.92 1.28 -6.17
CA GLU A 187 5.60 1.43 -6.77
C GLU A 187 4.98 2.73 -6.25
N ILE A 188 4.59 3.62 -7.15
CA ILE A 188 3.81 4.83 -6.83
C ILE A 188 2.36 4.54 -7.18
N ARG A 189 1.51 4.50 -6.16
CA ARG A 189 0.09 4.19 -6.30
C ARG A 189 -0.75 5.41 -5.98
N TYR A 190 -1.55 5.85 -6.95
CA TYR A 190 -2.58 6.86 -6.76
C TYR A 190 -3.94 6.21 -6.54
N GLY A 191 -4.77 6.85 -5.73
CA GLY A 191 -6.14 6.40 -5.56
C GLY A 191 -6.95 7.29 -4.65
N ASN A 192 -8.20 6.89 -4.48
CA ASN A 192 -9.16 7.55 -3.61
C ASN A 192 -9.63 6.56 -2.54
N GLU A 193 -9.88 7.06 -1.34
CA GLU A 193 -10.54 6.31 -0.28
C GLU A 193 -11.71 7.10 0.30
N ILE A 194 -12.60 6.41 0.98
CA ILE A 194 -13.66 7.04 1.78
C ILE A 194 -13.20 6.94 3.23
N VAL A 195 -13.02 8.09 3.87
CA VAL A 195 -12.68 8.20 5.30
C VAL A 195 -13.84 8.82 6.05
N LEU A 196 -13.99 8.49 7.33
CA LEU A 196 -14.93 9.18 8.21
C LEU A 196 -14.21 10.38 8.83
N ARG A 197 -14.70 11.60 8.59
CA ARG A 197 -14.16 12.83 9.18
C ARG A 197 -15.30 13.60 9.81
N GLU A 198 -15.20 13.92 11.09
CA GLU A 198 -16.23 14.67 11.83
C GLU A 198 -17.64 14.04 11.74
N GLY A 199 -17.70 12.72 11.60
CA GLY A 199 -18.97 11.98 11.46
C GLY A 199 -19.49 11.87 10.02
N GLU A 200 -18.82 12.47 9.04
CA GLU A 200 -19.20 12.41 7.62
C GLU A 200 -18.21 11.60 6.79
N HIS A 201 -18.72 10.88 5.79
CA HIS A 201 -17.89 10.15 4.84
C HIS A 201 -17.36 11.08 3.75
N VAL A 202 -16.05 11.30 3.74
CA VAL A 202 -15.36 12.17 2.77
C VAL A 202 -14.49 11.32 1.85
N ARG A 203 -14.58 11.58 0.54
CA ARG A 203 -13.67 11.01 -0.45
C ARG A 203 -12.33 11.76 -0.38
N GLU A 204 -11.28 11.07 0.01
CA GLU A 204 -9.92 11.60 0.10
C GLU A 204 -9.02 10.97 -0.96
N GLN A 205 -8.34 11.82 -1.72
CA GLN A 205 -7.33 11.40 -2.69
C GLN A 205 -6.00 11.20 -1.97
N PHE A 206 -5.24 10.20 -2.38
CA PHE A 206 -3.94 9.90 -1.80
C PHE A 206 -2.98 9.38 -2.86
N PHE A 207 -1.71 9.46 -2.54
CA PHE A 207 -0.68 8.65 -3.18
C PHE A 207 0.05 7.81 -2.13
N ALA A 208 0.62 6.69 -2.56
CA ALA A 208 1.45 5.84 -1.72
C ALA A 208 2.72 5.46 -2.48
N LEU A 209 3.87 5.66 -1.84
CA LEU A 209 5.15 5.12 -2.28
C LEU A 209 5.38 3.79 -1.56
N ARG A 210 5.33 2.70 -2.31
CA ARG A 210 5.71 1.37 -1.84
C ARG A 210 7.16 1.10 -2.21
N ILE A 211 7.94 0.68 -1.22
CA ILE A 211 9.35 0.30 -1.33
C ILE A 211 9.43 -1.19 -1.07
N SER A 212 10.01 -1.93 -2.01
CA SER A 212 10.21 -3.38 -1.86
C SER A 212 11.67 -3.71 -1.66
N PHE A 213 11.92 -4.49 -0.62
CA PHE A 213 13.22 -5.01 -0.25
C PHE A 213 13.24 -6.54 -0.49
N PRO A 214 14.43 -7.16 -0.46
CA PRO A 214 14.56 -8.62 -0.49
C PRO A 214 13.77 -9.28 0.66
N LYS A 215 13.58 -10.61 0.56
CA LYS A 215 13.01 -11.42 1.65
C LYS A 215 11.59 -11.01 2.08
N ARG A 216 10.75 -10.61 1.12
CA ARG A 216 9.32 -10.25 1.34
C ARG A 216 9.12 -9.13 2.36
N PHE A 217 10.03 -8.16 2.38
CA PHE A 217 9.95 -6.98 3.22
C PHE A 217 9.48 -5.77 2.40
N THR A 218 8.37 -5.16 2.80
CA THR A 218 7.74 -4.03 2.12
C THR A 218 7.44 -2.91 3.09
N VAL A 219 7.77 -1.68 2.70
CA VAL A 219 7.36 -0.46 3.42
C VAL A 219 6.55 0.42 2.48
N MET A 220 5.45 0.99 2.96
CA MET A 220 4.55 1.84 2.21
C MET A 220 4.36 3.16 2.93
N PHE A 221 4.75 4.24 2.28
CA PHE A 221 4.54 5.60 2.75
C PHE A 221 3.36 6.20 2.01
N ARG A 222 2.26 6.40 2.72
CA ARG A 222 1.04 6.95 2.18
C ARG A 222 0.87 8.40 2.61
N MET A 223 0.33 9.20 1.70
CA MET A 223 0.09 10.61 1.92
C MET A 223 -1.25 11.02 1.32
N GLY A 224 -2.10 11.61 2.14
CA GLY A 224 -3.32 12.27 1.68
C GLY A 224 -2.96 13.56 0.94
N GLU A 225 -3.60 13.80 -0.20
CA GLU A 225 -3.29 14.95 -1.08
C GLU A 225 -3.49 16.29 -0.37
N ARG A 226 -4.47 16.37 0.54
CA ARG A 226 -4.80 17.59 1.28
C ARG A 226 -3.92 17.84 2.51
N HIS A 227 -3.16 16.84 2.97
CA HIS A 227 -2.46 16.85 4.26
C HIS A 227 -1.00 16.44 4.12
N MET A 228 -0.29 17.07 3.19
CA MET A 228 1.11 16.75 2.91
C MET A 228 2.03 17.10 4.08
N LYS A 229 2.59 16.07 4.71
CA LYS A 229 3.59 16.22 5.77
C LYS A 229 5.03 15.95 5.33
N TRP A 230 5.22 15.40 4.13
CA TRP A 230 6.55 15.19 3.52
C TRP A 230 6.49 15.44 2.01
N THR A 231 7.65 15.68 1.41
CA THR A 231 7.81 15.97 -0.02
C THR A 231 8.68 14.91 -0.70
N TRP A 232 8.53 14.73 -2.01
CA TRP A 232 9.38 13.83 -2.78
C TRP A 232 10.87 14.15 -2.63
N LYS A 233 11.23 15.44 -2.65
CA LYS A 233 12.58 15.91 -2.33
C LYS A 233 13.07 15.42 -0.96
N ALA A 234 12.27 15.60 0.10
CA ALA A 234 12.67 15.16 1.44
C ALA A 234 12.91 13.64 1.50
N PHE A 235 12.13 12.85 0.77
CA PHE A 235 12.35 11.41 0.65
C PHE A 235 13.67 11.11 -0.08
N VAL A 236 13.92 11.74 -1.23
CA VAL A 236 15.15 11.56 -2.02
C VAL A 236 16.40 11.91 -1.20
N ASP A 237 16.36 13.02 -0.47
CA ASP A 237 17.48 13.47 0.37
C ASP A 237 17.81 12.46 1.50
N ASN A 238 16.88 11.55 1.83
CA ASN A 238 17.03 10.55 2.90
C ASN A 238 17.12 9.10 2.41
N PHE A 239 17.00 8.83 1.11
CA PHE A 239 16.91 7.47 0.56
C PHE A 239 17.79 7.29 -0.68
N PRO A 240 18.57 6.19 -0.78
CA PRO A 240 19.46 5.92 -1.92
C PRO A 240 18.66 5.52 -3.18
N CYS A 241 18.06 6.50 -3.85
CA CYS A 241 17.20 6.31 -5.02
C CYS A 241 17.99 5.86 -6.27
N ASP A 242 19.29 6.12 -6.32
CA ASP A 242 20.21 5.73 -7.39
C ASP A 242 20.34 4.20 -7.54
N GLN A 243 20.02 3.43 -6.50
CA GLN A 243 20.10 1.96 -6.51
C GLN A 243 18.83 1.27 -7.02
N ILE A 244 17.75 2.02 -7.21
CA ILE A 244 16.44 1.47 -7.55
C ILE A 244 16.40 1.09 -9.02
N ARG A 245 16.01 -0.16 -9.29
CA ARG A 245 16.05 -0.76 -10.63
C ARG A 245 14.68 -0.83 -11.30
N HIS A 246 13.60 -0.84 -10.53
CA HIS A 246 12.25 -0.98 -11.05
C HIS A 246 11.33 0.09 -10.48
N LEU A 247 10.57 0.75 -11.34
CA LEU A 247 9.51 1.67 -10.95
C LEU A 247 8.22 1.25 -11.62
N THR A 248 7.14 1.18 -10.84
CA THR A 248 5.78 0.99 -11.34
C THR A 248 4.90 2.15 -10.90
N THR A 249 4.09 2.69 -11.79
CA THR A 249 3.08 3.70 -11.46
C THR A 249 1.70 3.15 -11.73
N THR A 250 0.84 3.15 -10.72
CA THR A 250 -0.52 2.61 -10.78
C THR A 250 -1.54 3.66 -10.37
N ASN A 251 -2.68 3.66 -11.04
CA ASN A 251 -3.86 4.38 -10.59
C ASN A 251 -4.96 3.35 -10.35
N ARG A 252 -5.55 3.36 -9.15
CA ARG A 252 -6.57 2.39 -8.76
C ARG A 252 -7.99 2.85 -9.04
N THR A 253 -8.19 4.09 -9.46
CA THR A 253 -9.53 4.64 -9.69
C THR A 253 -9.83 4.67 -11.17
N ASP A 254 -10.85 3.93 -11.58
CA ASP A 254 -11.44 3.95 -12.94
C ASP A 254 -12.02 5.33 -13.32
N ASP A 255 -12.15 6.24 -12.35
CA ASP A 255 -12.55 7.62 -12.56
C ASP A 255 -11.39 8.40 -13.20
N SER A 256 -11.56 8.73 -14.48
CA SER A 256 -10.71 9.60 -15.30
C SER A 256 -10.52 11.04 -14.78
N SER A 257 -10.94 11.32 -13.53
CA SER A 257 -11.06 12.66 -12.95
C SER A 257 -10.15 12.91 -11.75
N ALA A 258 -9.43 11.90 -11.24
CA ALA A 258 -8.42 12.14 -10.22
C ALA A 258 -7.21 12.82 -10.88
N SER A 259 -7.27 14.15 -11.02
CA SER A 259 -6.12 14.93 -11.48
C SER A 259 -4.97 14.69 -10.51
N ILE A 260 -3.84 14.21 -11.03
CA ILE A 260 -2.63 14.09 -10.24
C ILE A 260 -2.15 15.50 -9.94
N ARG A 261 -2.49 16.04 -8.77
CA ARG A 261 -1.96 17.35 -8.35
C ARG A 261 -0.51 17.25 -7.88
N VAL A 262 -0.03 16.03 -7.65
CA VAL A 262 1.22 15.75 -6.94
C VAL A 262 2.12 14.89 -7.81
N HIS A 263 3.01 15.55 -8.53
CA HIS A 263 3.95 14.88 -9.42
C HIS A 263 5.22 14.46 -8.65
N PRO A 264 5.70 13.22 -8.84
CA PRO A 264 6.88 12.71 -8.16
C PRO A 264 8.18 13.14 -8.86
N HIS A 265 8.27 14.41 -9.31
CA HIS A 265 9.36 14.87 -10.17
C HIS A 265 10.74 14.69 -9.52
N ASP A 266 10.91 15.12 -8.27
CA ASP A 266 12.18 14.96 -7.54
C ASP A 266 12.58 13.50 -7.41
N LEU A 267 11.61 12.61 -7.13
CA LEU A 267 11.85 11.18 -7.02
C LEU A 267 12.31 10.61 -8.36
N LEU A 268 11.57 10.88 -9.44
CA LEU A 268 11.88 10.38 -10.78
C LEU A 268 13.27 10.82 -11.23
N ALA A 269 13.62 12.10 -11.02
CA ALA A 269 14.92 12.67 -11.35
C ALA A 269 16.08 12.02 -10.59
N ALA A 270 15.83 11.40 -9.44
CA ALA A 270 16.84 10.72 -8.63
C ALA A 270 17.08 9.24 -9.01
N LEU A 271 16.28 8.67 -9.92
CA LEU A 271 16.34 7.24 -10.30
C LEU A 271 17.39 6.95 -11.39
N SER A 272 18.64 7.31 -11.15
CA SER A 272 19.73 7.09 -12.12
C SER A 272 20.07 5.61 -12.38
N GLY A 273 19.70 4.70 -11.47
CA GLY A 273 19.88 3.26 -11.64
C GLY A 273 18.72 2.51 -12.30
N LEU A 274 17.67 3.22 -12.75
CA LEU A 274 16.44 2.61 -13.22
C LEU A 274 16.68 1.74 -14.47
N ARG A 275 16.19 0.50 -14.42
CA ARG A 275 16.29 -0.49 -15.52
C ARG A 275 14.94 -0.82 -16.14
N SER A 276 13.87 -0.72 -15.37
CA SER A 276 12.51 -1.04 -15.81
C SER A 276 11.52 -0.01 -15.28
N LEU A 277 10.65 0.46 -16.18
CA LEU A 277 9.58 1.41 -15.87
C LEU A 277 8.25 0.85 -16.36
N THR A 278 7.26 0.77 -15.48
CA THR A 278 5.89 0.39 -15.83
C THR A 278 4.94 1.56 -15.55
N ILE A 279 4.22 1.99 -16.58
CA ILE A 279 3.22 3.06 -16.54
C ILE A 279 1.84 2.43 -16.75
N SER A 280 0.98 2.55 -15.75
CA SER A 280 -0.36 1.91 -15.79
C SER A 280 -1.53 2.89 -15.96
N ASP A 281 -1.25 4.17 -16.17
CA ASP A 281 -2.26 5.23 -16.35
C ASP A 281 -1.78 6.23 -17.40
N ARG A 282 -2.71 6.74 -18.21
CA ARG A 282 -2.45 7.71 -19.27
C ARG A 282 -1.81 8.99 -18.72
N GLN A 283 -2.29 9.49 -17.58
CA GLN A 283 -1.77 10.70 -16.96
C GLN A 283 -0.34 10.53 -16.43
N HIS A 284 0.12 9.28 -16.24
CA HIS A 284 1.50 9.00 -15.82
C HIS A 284 2.50 8.99 -16.99
N ILE A 285 2.05 9.03 -18.25
CA ILE A 285 2.97 9.10 -19.41
C ILE A 285 3.85 10.35 -19.33
N GLN A 286 3.32 11.46 -18.82
CA GLN A 286 4.09 12.71 -18.64
C GLN A 286 5.29 12.55 -17.68
N PHE A 287 5.28 11.54 -16.81
CA PHE A 287 6.39 11.26 -15.89
C PHE A 287 7.66 10.85 -16.61
N LEU A 288 7.57 10.35 -17.85
CA LEU A 288 8.73 10.02 -18.67
C LEU A 288 9.70 11.20 -18.80
N SER A 289 9.18 12.43 -18.91
CA SER A 289 10.00 13.65 -19.04
C SER A 289 10.88 13.93 -17.81
N ALA A 290 10.53 13.40 -16.64
CA ALA A 290 11.29 13.57 -15.41
C ALA A 290 12.33 12.46 -15.18
N VAL A 291 12.32 11.40 -15.99
CA VAL A 291 13.25 10.28 -15.85
C VAL A 291 14.61 10.65 -16.46
N PRO A 292 15.73 10.52 -15.73
CA PRO A 292 17.05 10.90 -16.22
C PRO A 292 17.43 10.15 -17.50
N LEU A 293 17.95 10.88 -18.50
CA LEU A 293 18.42 10.28 -19.75
C LEU A 293 19.57 9.27 -19.51
N ILE A 294 20.37 9.50 -18.47
CA ILE A 294 21.49 8.63 -18.06
C ILE A 294 21.03 7.28 -17.47
N ALA A 295 19.76 7.13 -17.10
CA ALA A 295 19.28 5.90 -16.48
C ALA A 295 19.35 4.73 -17.48
N PRO A 296 19.85 3.54 -17.10
CA PRO A 296 20.05 2.39 -18.00
C PRO A 296 18.76 1.59 -18.20
N ILE A 297 17.68 2.24 -18.61
CA ILE A 297 16.38 1.59 -18.82
C ILE A 297 16.44 0.69 -20.05
N THR A 298 16.11 -0.58 -19.82
CA THR A 298 16.06 -1.64 -20.83
C THR A 298 14.62 -2.09 -21.10
N ASN A 299 13.69 -1.79 -20.19
CA ASN A 299 12.30 -2.20 -20.30
C ASN A 299 11.36 -1.04 -19.96
N LEU A 300 10.49 -0.67 -20.89
CA LEU A 300 9.37 0.23 -20.66
C LEU A 300 8.07 -0.53 -20.94
N THR A 301 7.21 -0.62 -19.94
CA THR A 301 5.87 -1.19 -20.09
C THR A 301 4.84 -0.08 -19.96
N VAL A 302 3.99 0.07 -20.96
CA VAL A 302 2.85 0.99 -20.94
C VAL A 302 1.59 0.14 -20.98
N ASN A 303 0.95 -0.01 -19.82
CA ASN A 303 -0.24 -0.82 -19.62
C ASN A 303 -1.46 0.08 -19.40
N LEU A 304 -2.27 0.29 -20.43
CA LEU A 304 -3.41 1.19 -20.38
C LEU A 304 -4.72 0.39 -20.49
N PRO A 305 -5.21 -0.18 -19.36
CA PRO A 305 -6.40 -1.05 -19.38
C PRO A 305 -7.66 -0.32 -19.83
N HIS A 306 -7.76 1.00 -19.64
CA HIS A 306 -8.92 1.79 -20.05
C HIS A 306 -8.82 2.35 -21.48
N GLY A 307 -7.80 1.94 -22.22
CA GLY A 307 -7.64 2.30 -23.61
C GLY A 307 -6.48 3.25 -23.88
N THR A 308 -5.73 2.98 -24.95
CA THR A 308 -4.72 3.87 -25.54
C THR A 308 -5.31 4.63 -26.73
N ASN A 309 -4.83 5.84 -26.99
CA ASN A 309 -4.99 6.52 -28.30
C ASN A 309 -3.65 6.99 -28.85
N LEU A 310 -3.67 7.45 -30.11
CA LEU A 310 -2.48 7.93 -30.83
C LEU A 310 -1.72 9.04 -30.07
N GLY A 311 -2.44 9.94 -29.39
CA GLY A 311 -1.84 11.03 -28.63
C GLY A 311 -0.99 10.57 -27.44
N ASP A 312 -1.17 9.33 -26.98
CA ASP A 312 -0.42 8.74 -25.87
C ASP A 312 0.93 8.19 -26.31
N LEU A 313 1.05 7.78 -27.57
CA LEU A 313 2.27 7.23 -28.14
C LEU A 313 3.29 8.31 -28.53
N VAL A 314 2.83 9.52 -28.84
CA VAL A 314 3.71 10.63 -29.25
C VAL A 314 4.70 11.02 -28.14
N PRO A 315 4.30 11.23 -26.88
CA PRO A 315 5.25 11.50 -25.79
C PRO A 315 6.25 10.36 -25.58
N ILE A 316 5.81 9.11 -25.73
CA ILE A 316 6.68 7.93 -25.59
C ILE A 316 7.76 7.94 -26.69
N TRP A 317 7.35 8.22 -27.93
CA TRP A 317 8.28 8.32 -29.06
C TRP A 317 9.32 9.42 -28.85
N HIS A 318 8.89 10.63 -28.46
CA HIS A 318 9.81 11.73 -28.17
C HIS A 318 10.82 11.34 -27.09
N TRP A 319 10.34 10.74 -26.01
CA TRP A 319 11.21 10.30 -24.91
C TRP A 319 12.23 9.23 -25.34
N LEU A 320 11.83 8.24 -26.15
CA LEU A 320 12.74 7.22 -26.68
C LEU A 320 13.79 7.80 -27.62
N ARG A 321 13.36 8.72 -28.50
CA ARG A 321 14.24 9.45 -29.41
C ARG A 321 15.27 10.28 -28.66
N ASP A 322 14.84 11.04 -27.65
CA ASP A 322 15.71 11.94 -26.90
C ASP A 322 16.74 11.16 -26.05
N ARG A 323 16.41 9.92 -25.66
CA ARG A 323 17.36 8.99 -25.02
C ARG A 323 18.34 8.33 -26.00
N ALA A 324 18.19 8.56 -27.31
CA ALA A 324 19.02 8.00 -28.38
C ALA A 324 19.21 6.47 -28.25
N THR A 325 18.14 5.77 -27.85
CA THR A 325 18.18 4.33 -27.59
C THR A 325 18.26 3.51 -28.88
N SER A 326 19.00 2.39 -28.84
CA SER A 326 19.03 1.42 -29.92
C SER A 326 17.90 0.40 -29.75
N PRO A 327 17.21 -0.04 -30.83
CA PRO A 327 16.14 -1.05 -30.75
C PRO A 327 16.54 -2.34 -30.04
N ILE A 328 17.82 -2.72 -30.11
CA ILE A 328 18.35 -3.94 -29.48
C ILE A 328 18.50 -3.77 -27.95
N SER A 329 18.65 -2.54 -27.49
CA SER A 329 18.97 -2.22 -26.08
C SER A 329 17.74 -1.99 -25.20
N MET A 330 16.56 -1.83 -25.80
CA MET A 330 15.35 -1.44 -25.09
C MET A 330 14.11 -2.17 -25.63
N THR A 331 13.31 -2.73 -24.74
CA THR A 331 11.99 -3.30 -25.05
C THR A 331 10.90 -2.33 -24.60
N LEU A 332 9.97 -2.01 -25.51
CA LEU A 332 8.73 -1.30 -25.24
C LEU A 332 7.57 -2.28 -25.31
N THR A 333 6.94 -2.59 -24.18
CA THR A 333 5.71 -3.39 -24.15
C THR A 333 4.49 -2.47 -24.06
N LEU A 334 3.63 -2.52 -25.06
CA LEU A 334 2.33 -1.86 -25.05
C LEU A 334 1.27 -2.90 -24.68
N SER A 335 0.51 -2.68 -23.61
CA SER A 335 -0.55 -3.59 -23.15
C SER A 335 -1.79 -2.82 -22.72
N GLY A 336 -2.92 -3.52 -22.59
CA GLY A 336 -4.22 -2.92 -22.26
C GLY A 336 -5.20 -2.97 -23.43
N ASN A 337 -5.99 -1.91 -23.61
CA ASN A 337 -7.06 -1.87 -24.61
C ASN A 337 -6.84 -0.78 -25.68
N PHE A 338 -7.47 -0.92 -26.84
CA PHE A 338 -7.60 0.16 -27.82
C PHE A 338 -8.86 1.01 -27.51
N ASN A 339 -8.71 2.33 -27.40
CA ASN A 339 -9.86 3.26 -27.34
C ASN A 339 -10.11 3.88 -28.71
N GLY A 340 -10.56 3.05 -29.66
CA GLY A 340 -10.91 3.50 -31.00
C GLY A 340 -12.43 3.60 -31.18
N LEU A 341 -12.92 4.77 -31.60
CA LEU A 341 -14.28 4.93 -32.14
C LEU A 341 -14.44 4.28 -33.55
N PHE A 342 -13.33 3.84 -34.14
CA PHE A 342 -13.23 3.35 -35.51
C PHE A 342 -13.15 1.81 -35.56
N ILE A 343 -13.42 1.27 -36.74
CA ILE A 343 -13.22 -0.15 -37.04
C ILE A 343 -11.73 -0.47 -36.79
N TYR A 344 -11.45 -1.57 -36.09
CA TYR A 344 -10.09 -1.98 -35.68
C TYR A 344 -9.01 -1.85 -36.79
N ARG A 345 -9.38 -2.10 -38.05
CA ARG A 345 -8.49 -1.96 -39.21
C ARG A 345 -8.04 -0.52 -39.48
N ASP A 346 -8.94 0.45 -39.36
CA ASP A 346 -8.64 1.86 -39.61
C ASP A 346 -7.74 2.43 -38.51
N TYR A 347 -7.95 1.98 -37.27
CA TYR A 347 -7.09 2.36 -36.15
C TYR A 347 -5.65 1.87 -36.34
N HIS A 348 -5.45 0.61 -36.76
CA HIS A 348 -4.11 0.08 -37.04
C HIS A 348 -3.42 0.83 -38.19
N TYR A 349 -4.17 1.23 -39.24
CA TYR A 349 -3.60 2.03 -40.33
C TYR A 349 -3.12 3.41 -39.85
N MET A 350 -3.89 4.06 -38.97
CA MET A 350 -3.51 5.37 -38.42
C MET A 350 -2.35 5.29 -37.42
N GLU A 351 -2.23 4.20 -36.67
CA GLU A 351 -1.18 4.02 -35.65
C GLU A 351 0.12 3.43 -36.22
N ALA A 352 0.07 2.73 -37.36
CA ALA A 352 1.24 2.10 -37.98
C ALA A 352 2.45 3.04 -38.14
N PRO A 353 2.30 4.33 -38.56
CA PRO A 353 3.42 5.25 -38.65
C PRO A 353 4.11 5.51 -37.29
N ILE A 354 3.34 5.68 -36.20
CA ILE A 354 3.95 5.93 -34.88
C ILE A 354 4.58 4.67 -34.31
N ILE A 355 4.00 3.48 -34.55
CA ILE A 355 4.60 2.20 -34.15
C ILE A 355 5.91 1.95 -34.91
N ALA A 356 5.95 2.27 -36.21
CA ALA A 356 7.18 2.20 -36.99
C ALA A 356 8.25 3.17 -36.43
N ALA A 357 7.86 4.39 -36.07
CA ALA A 357 8.75 5.38 -35.47
C ALA A 357 9.27 4.94 -34.09
N LEU A 358 8.46 4.27 -33.28
CA LEU A 358 8.87 3.67 -32.01
C LEU A 358 9.88 2.52 -32.22
N ASN A 359 9.66 1.69 -33.24
CA ASN A 359 10.57 0.58 -33.59
C ASN A 359 11.97 1.03 -34.01
N MET A 360 12.16 2.30 -34.36
CA MET A 360 13.48 2.86 -34.63
C MET A 360 14.35 3.01 -33.36
N TYR A 361 13.73 3.00 -32.17
CA TYR A 361 14.42 3.26 -30.90
C TYR A 361 14.25 2.12 -29.87
N ALA A 362 13.22 1.29 -29.99
CA ALA A 362 12.97 0.16 -29.10
C ALA A 362 12.43 -1.05 -29.86
N HIS A 363 12.65 -2.26 -29.36
CA HIS A 363 11.91 -3.43 -29.76
C HIS A 363 10.47 -3.33 -29.22
N VAL A 364 9.50 -3.08 -30.10
CA VAL A 364 8.11 -2.89 -29.70
C VAL A 364 7.38 -4.25 -29.65
N VAL A 365 6.86 -4.59 -28.48
CA VAL A 365 5.97 -5.72 -28.24
C VAL A 365 4.57 -5.17 -27.97
N ASP A 366 3.63 -5.40 -28.89
CA ASP A 366 2.25 -4.91 -28.76
C ASP A 366 1.30 -6.05 -28.39
N GLU A 367 0.80 -6.00 -27.15
CA GLU A 367 -0.13 -6.96 -26.55
C GLU A 367 -1.51 -6.35 -26.31
N ARG A 368 -1.78 -5.14 -26.85
CA ARG A 368 -3.06 -4.46 -26.66
C ARG A 368 -4.19 -5.24 -27.34
N THR A 369 -5.37 -5.24 -26.72
CA THR A 369 -6.55 -5.94 -27.25
C THR A 369 -7.69 -4.97 -27.61
N ALA A 370 -8.54 -5.36 -28.56
CA ALA A 370 -9.70 -4.54 -28.92
C ALA A 370 -10.73 -4.54 -27.78
N ASN A 371 -11.17 -3.35 -27.35
CA ASN A 371 -12.15 -3.22 -26.28
C ASN A 371 -13.47 -3.91 -26.68
N LYS A 372 -13.85 -4.98 -25.95
CA LYS A 372 -15.03 -5.80 -26.26
C LYS A 372 -16.34 -5.07 -25.92
N ASP A 373 -16.32 -4.09 -25.03
CA ASP A 373 -17.53 -3.39 -24.58
C ASP A 373 -18.07 -2.38 -25.61
N ALA A 374 -17.23 -1.91 -26.55
CA ALA A 374 -17.67 -1.08 -27.68
C ALA A 374 -18.60 -1.82 -28.67
N ARG A 375 -18.70 -3.16 -28.59
CA ARG A 375 -19.61 -3.96 -29.42
C ARG A 375 -21.02 -4.09 -28.87
N ARG A 376 -21.24 -3.88 -27.56
CA ARG A 376 -22.58 -4.02 -26.95
C ARG A 376 -23.46 -2.78 -27.14
N SER A 377 -22.86 -1.60 -27.29
CA SER A 377 -23.60 -0.34 -27.48
C SER A 377 -24.15 -0.11 -28.89
N ARG A 378 -24.01 -1.07 -29.81
CA ARG A 378 -24.44 -0.95 -31.22
C ARG A 378 -25.48 -1.98 -31.68
N VAL A 379 -26.00 -2.81 -30.78
CA VAL A 379 -27.08 -3.75 -31.12
C VAL A 379 -28.47 -3.19 -30.75
N ASP A 380 -28.53 -2.07 -30.01
CA ASP A 380 -29.79 -1.40 -29.62
C ASP A 380 -29.90 0.04 -30.16
N THR A 381 -29.63 0.26 -31.45
CA THR A 381 -30.06 1.46 -32.19
C THR A 381 -30.57 1.10 -33.56
#